data_AF-A0A6A5GMQ1-F1
#
_entry.id   AF-A0A6A5GMQ1-F1
#
_cell.length_a   1.000
_cell.length_b   1.000
_cell.length_c   1.000
_cell.angle_alpha   90.00
_cell.angle_beta   90.00
_cell.angle_gamma   90.00
#
_symmetry.space_group_name_H-M   'P 1'
#
loop_
_entity.id
_entity.type
_entity.pdbx_description
1 polymer ?
#
loop_
_entity_poly.entity_id
_entity_poly.type
_entity_poly.pdbx_seq_one_letter_code
_entity_poly.pdbx_strand_id
1 'polypeptide(L)'
;MLAFSLDLMESLDTSTSDYRFVRTHDTTVGPLLKFIGTRPSYDQSKFQHVPISKESLILIHGLVVHKSEANTSDKSRHAYTVHGEEEYKVE
;
A
#
# COMPACT_ATOMS: atom_id res chain seq x y z
N MET A 1 13.12 -3.32 3.86
CA MET A 1 13.23 -3.67 2.42
C MET A 1 11.82 -3.68 1.85
N LEU A 2 11.60 -3.24 0.60
CA LEU A 2 10.28 -3.31 -0.04
C LEU A 2 10.00 -4.75 -0.49
N ALA A 3 8.78 -5.22 -0.27
CA ALA A 3 8.32 -6.53 -0.70
C ALA A 3 6.92 -6.40 -1.32
N PHE A 4 6.69 -7.14 -2.39
CA PHE A 4 5.40 -7.19 -3.09
C PHE A 4 4.83 -8.59 -2.98
N SER A 5 3.52 -8.72 -2.78
CA SER A 5 2.87 -9.99 -3.02
C SER A 5 2.52 -10.09 -4.51
N LEU A 6 2.90 -11.20 -5.14
CA LEU A 6 2.46 -11.57 -6.48
C LEU A 6 1.15 -12.36 -6.46
N ASP A 7 0.41 -12.35 -5.34
CA ASP A 7 -0.99 -12.77 -5.37
C ASP A 7 -1.72 -11.90 -6.39
N LEU A 8 -1.80 -12.41 -7.62
CA LEU A 8 -2.89 -12.09 -8.51
C LEU A 8 -4.13 -12.50 -7.72
N MET A 9 -4.97 -11.51 -7.45
CA MET A 9 -6.13 -11.57 -6.58
C MET A 9 -7.10 -12.65 -7.09
N GLU A 10 -6.87 -13.93 -6.76
CA GLU A 10 -7.71 -15.05 -7.21
C GLU A 10 -9.04 -15.13 -6.43
N SER A 11 -9.27 -14.26 -5.46
CA SER A 11 -10.55 -14.20 -4.73
C SER A 11 -11.36 -12.97 -5.16
N LEU A 12 -12.38 -13.25 -5.97
CA LEU A 12 -13.66 -12.58 -6.20
C LEU A 12 -13.80 -11.11 -5.72
N ASP A 13 -14.01 -10.23 -6.70
CA ASP A 13 -14.51 -8.85 -6.62
C ASP A 13 -13.69 -7.87 -5.77
N THR A 14 -12.84 -7.10 -6.46
CA THR A 14 -11.94 -6.11 -5.88
C THR A 14 -12.52 -4.70 -5.98
N SER A 15 -13.79 -4.54 -6.39
CA SER A 15 -14.41 -3.23 -6.56
C SER A 15 -14.63 -2.49 -5.23
N THR A 16 -14.56 -3.18 -4.09
CA THR A 16 -14.77 -2.59 -2.76
C THR A 16 -13.87 -3.23 -1.69
N SER A 17 -12.65 -2.69 -1.53
CA SER A 17 -11.96 -2.84 -0.24
C SER A 17 -12.70 -1.97 0.78
N ASP A 18 -13.55 -2.57 1.59
CA ASP A 18 -14.30 -1.86 2.65
C ASP A 18 -13.38 -1.30 3.75
N TYR A 19 -12.11 -1.74 3.77
CA TYR A 19 -11.08 -1.20 4.65
C TYR A 19 -10.53 0.14 4.15
N ARG A 20 -10.92 1.24 4.78
CA ARG A 20 -10.47 2.58 4.39
C ARG A 20 -10.18 3.47 5.58
N PHE A 21 -9.29 4.44 5.34
CA PHE A 21 -9.02 5.52 6.29
C PHE A 21 -10.12 6.59 6.20
N VAL A 22 -10.66 7.00 7.34
CA VAL A 22 -11.68 8.05 7.43
C VAL A 22 -11.29 9.06 8.50
N ARG A 23 -11.40 10.35 8.16
CA ARG A 23 -11.26 11.45 9.11
C ARG A 23 -12.57 11.62 9.87
N THR A 24 -12.50 11.67 11.20
CA THR A 24 -13.64 12.09 12.02
C THR A 24 -13.56 13.59 12.29
N HIS A 25 -14.71 14.25 12.26
CA HIS A 25 -14.83 15.68 12.59
C HIS A 25 -15.13 15.91 14.08
N ASP A 26 -15.33 14.84 14.84
CA ASP A 26 -15.50 14.89 16.28
C ASP A 26 -14.12 15.04 16.96
N THR A 27 -13.86 16.23 17.50
CA THR A 27 -12.62 16.57 18.23
C THR A 27 -12.71 16.28 19.72
N THR A 28 -13.87 15.83 20.21
CA THR A 28 -14.12 15.64 21.63
C THR A 28 -13.84 14.22 22.10
N VAL A 29 -13.87 13.24 21.19
CA VAL A 29 -13.70 11.82 21.52
C VAL A 29 -12.69 11.12 20.59
N GLY A 30 -11.51 10.81 21.14
CA GLY A 30 -10.56 9.88 20.53
C GLY A 30 -9.77 10.42 19.32
N PRO A 31 -9.10 9.53 18.56
CA PRO A 31 -8.27 9.92 17.43
C PRO A 31 -9.10 10.50 16.28
N LEU A 32 -8.63 11.62 15.69
CA LEU A 32 -9.24 12.25 14.51
C LEU A 32 -9.20 11.39 13.24
N LEU A 33 -8.47 10.27 13.28
CA LEU A 33 -8.28 9.33 12.18
C LEU A 33 -8.67 7.94 12.64
N LYS A 34 -9.61 7.30 11.93
CA LYS A 34 -9.98 5.91 12.17
C LYS A 34 -10.01 5.12 10.87
N PHE A 35 -9.69 3.84 10.98
CA PHE A 35 -10.01 2.88 9.94
C PHE A 35 -11.42 2.37 10.15
N ILE A 36 -12.15 2.19 9.05
CA ILE A 36 -13.42 1.46 9.03
C ILE A 36 -13.28 0.26 8.10
N GLY A 37 -14.11 -0.77 8.31
CA GLY A 37 -14.08 -2.03 7.55
C GLY A 37 -13.14 -3.09 8.15
N THR A 38 -13.11 -4.25 7.51
CA THR A 38 -12.29 -5.39 7.96
C THR A 38 -10.94 -5.35 7.27
N ARG A 39 -9.86 -5.28 8.06
CA ARG A 39 -8.51 -5.32 7.51
C ARG A 39 -8.26 -6.67 6.83
N PRO A 40 -7.88 -6.71 5.54
CA PRO A 40 -7.55 -7.96 4.89
C PRO A 40 -6.29 -8.59 5.51
N SER A 41 -6.30 -9.92 5.64
CA SER A 41 -5.13 -10.71 6.00
C SER A 41 -4.47 -11.27 4.75
N TYR A 42 -3.16 -11.06 4.60
CA TYR A 42 -2.39 -11.57 3.47
C TYR A 42 -1.44 -12.68 3.94
N ASP A 43 -1.29 -13.71 3.11
CA ASP A 43 -0.29 -14.75 3.33
C ASP A 43 1.11 -14.14 3.24
N GLN A 44 1.84 -14.18 4.35
CA GLN A 44 3.16 -13.57 4.45
C GLN A 44 4.21 -14.29 3.59
N SER A 45 4.00 -15.57 3.28
CA SER A 45 4.94 -16.36 2.48
C SER A 45 4.98 -15.96 1.00
N LYS A 46 3.93 -15.26 0.54
CA LYS A 46 3.78 -14.85 -0.86
C LYS A 46 4.41 -13.49 -1.17
N PHE A 47 4.95 -12.80 -0.16
CA PHE A 47 5.68 -11.57 -0.37
C PHE A 47 7.09 -11.85 -0.86
N GLN A 48 7.39 -11.39 -2.07
CA GLN A 48 8.72 -11.42 -2.66
C GLN A 48 9.47 -10.13 -2.31
N HIS A 49 10.67 -10.29 -1.76
CA HIS A 49 11.59 -9.19 -1.51
C HIS A 49 12.17 -8.64 -2.82
N VAL A 50 12.21 -7.31 -2.94
CA VAL A 50 12.77 -6.61 -4.11
C VAL A 50 13.86 -5.63 -3.65
N PRO A 51 15.10 -6.10 -3.46
CA PRO A 51 16.24 -5.23 -3.23
C PRO A 51 16.61 -4.47 -4.50
N ILE A 52 16.87 -3.17 -4.37
CA ILE A 52 17.25 -2.30 -5.47
C ILE A 52 18.46 -1.44 -5.10
N SER A 53 19.22 -1.00 -6.11
CA SER A 53 20.25 0.02 -5.94
C SER A 53 19.63 1.42 -5.82
N LYS A 54 20.40 2.36 -5.28
CA LYS A 54 20.05 3.79 -5.33
C LYS A 54 19.76 4.19 -6.79
N GLU A 55 18.81 5.10 -6.98
CA GLU A 55 18.42 5.65 -8.31
C GLU A 55 17.62 4.68 -9.20
N SER A 56 17.30 3.48 -8.71
CA SER A 56 16.33 2.60 -9.36
C SER A 56 14.89 3.13 -9.23
N LEU A 57 14.07 2.83 -10.23
CA LEU A 57 12.63 3.09 -10.23
C LEU A 57 11.85 1.78 -10.04
N ILE A 58 10.83 1.83 -9.19
CA ILE A 58 9.85 0.75 -9.02
C ILE A 58 8.49 1.32 -9.41
N LEU A 59 7.83 0.68 -10.38
CA LEU A 59 6.44 0.96 -10.72
C LEU A 59 5.53 0.00 -9.94
N ILE A 60 4.56 0.55 -9.21
CA ILE A 60 3.60 -0.21 -8.42
C ILE A 60 2.22 0.05 -9.00
N HIS A 61 1.58 -0.99 -9.54
CA HIS A 61 0.18 -0.92 -9.95
C HIS A 61 -0.72 -0.74 -8.72
N GLY A 62 -1.78 0.07 -8.82
CA GLY A 62 -2.63 0.47 -7.68
C GLY A 62 -3.29 -0.68 -6.90
N LEU A 63 -3.38 -1.86 -7.51
CA LEU A 63 -3.94 -3.07 -6.89
C LEU A 63 -2.89 -4.01 -6.29
N VAL A 64 -1.58 -3.73 -6.43
CA VAL A 64 -0.53 -4.61 -5.90
C VAL A 64 -0.38 -4.39 -4.40
N VAL A 65 -0.53 -5.49 -3.65
CA VAL A 65 -0.28 -5.51 -2.21
C VAL A 65 1.23 -5.43 -1.97
N HIS A 66 1.65 -4.42 -1.22
CA HIS A 66 3.06 -4.15 -0.96
C HIS A 66 3.29 -3.78 0.51
N LYS A 67 4.47 -4.11 1.03
CA LYS A 67 4.88 -3.77 2.40
C LYS A 67 6.36 -3.45 2.47
N SER A 68 6.77 -2.81 3.56
CA SER A 68 8.19 -2.71 3.90
C SER A 68 8.42 -3.07 5.35
N GLU A 69 9.43 -3.89 5.59
CA GLU A 69 9.89 -4.17 6.95
C GLU A 69 10.63 -2.96 7.56
N ALA A 70 10.57 -2.89 8.89
CA ALA A 70 11.29 -1.92 9.69
C ALA A 70 12.78 -1.92 9.33
N ASN A 71 13.38 -0.74 9.27
CA ASN A 71 14.82 -0.63 9.03
C ASN A 71 15.57 -0.87 10.34
N THR A 72 16.30 -1.98 10.43
CA THR A 72 17.14 -2.32 11.59
C THR A 72 18.61 -1.98 11.40
N SER A 73 18.98 -1.37 10.26
CA SER A 73 20.35 -0.94 9.98
C SER A 73 20.60 0.50 10.45
N ASP A 74 21.88 0.86 10.50
CA ASP A 74 22.38 2.21 10.77
C ASP A 74 22.28 3.16 9.56
N LYS A 75 21.95 2.63 8.38
CA LYS A 75 21.86 3.39 7.13
C LYS A 75 20.42 3.77 6.80
N SER A 76 20.21 5.01 6.38
CA SER A 76 18.90 5.46 5.89
C SER A 76 18.53 4.81 4.55
N ARG A 77 17.22 4.64 4.34
CA ARG A 77 16.62 4.10 3.11
C ARG A 77 15.61 5.10 2.54
N HIS A 78 16.09 6.27 2.14
CA HIS A 78 15.26 7.31 1.55
C HIS A 78 14.66 6.83 0.22
N ALA A 79 13.37 7.09 0.03
CA ALA A 79 12.64 6.83 -1.19
C ALA A 79 11.71 8.01 -1.47
N TYR A 80 11.52 8.34 -2.74
CA TYR A 80 10.54 9.32 -3.20
C TYR A 80 9.44 8.58 -3.96
N THR A 81 8.18 8.89 -3.67
CA THR A 81 7.02 8.22 -4.24
C THR A 81 6.06 9.24 -4.81
N VAL A 82 5.62 9.01 -6.05
CA VAL A 82 4.53 9.74 -6.69
C VAL A 82 3.44 8.76 -7.06
N HIS A 83 2.18 9.19 -6.97
CA HIS A 83 1.03 8.45 -7.47
C HIS A 83 0.53 9.17 -8.71
N GLY A 84 0.22 8.42 -9.75
CA GLY A 84 -0.42 8.91 -10.96
C GLY A 84 -1.74 8.19 -11.16
N GLU A 85 -2.73 8.92 -11.64
CA GLU A 85 -4.01 8.38 -12.09
C GLU A 85 -4.13 8.66 -13.58
N GLU A 86 -4.76 7.74 -14.31
CA GLU A 86 -5.04 7.94 -15.72
C GLU A 86 -6.41 8.59 -15.88
N GLU A 87 -6.45 9.75 -16.53
CA GLU A 87 -7.68 10.45 -16.89
C GLU A 87 -7.87 10.35 -18.41
N TYR A 88 -8.87 9.59 -18.85
CA TYR A 88 -9.27 9.56 -20.25
C TYR A 88 -10.26 10.68 -20.53
N LYS A 89 -9.93 11.55 -21.49
CA LYS A 89 -10.90 12.51 -22.02
C LYS A 89 -11.78 11.80 -23.04
N VAL A 90 -13.09 11.81 -22.81
CA VAL A 90 -14.08 11.41 -23.80
C VAL A 90 -14.33 12.62 -24.69
N GLU A 91 -13.95 12.53 -25.96
CA GLU A 91 -14.31 13.51 -27.01
C GLU A 91 -15.69 13.19 -27.61
#